data_AF-A0A6U4EB23-F1
#
_entry.id   AF-A0A6U4EB23-F1
#
_cell.length_a   1.000
_cell.length_b   1.000
_cell.length_c   1.000
_cell.angle_alpha   90.00
_cell.angle_beta   90.00
_cell.angle_gamma   90.00
#
_symmetry.space_group_name_H-M   'P 1'
#
loop_
_entity.id
_entity.type
_entity.pdbx_description
1 polymer ?
#
loop_
_entity_poly.entity_id
_entity_poly.type
_entity_poly.pdbx_seq_one_letter_code
_entity_poly.pdbx_strand_id
1 'polypeptide(L)'
;APDENLDPSPNPNPNPNPNPNPNPNPTTERLYLLDTYLFEADAAALSVEALEPNPKDDATHAVILDRTVFHAQGGGQPADLGTITADGAVFEVTGVRSAGDAVHHFGSFRGGDGDAPAAFAAGAAVHLSVDEVKRVAHARCHSAGHALDVAVARIFGGAQPQTRTRTRIRTRTPTLNP
;
A
#
# COMPACT_ATOMS: atom_id res chain seq x y z
N ALA A 1 24.99 -21.72 60.50
CA ALA A 1 24.00 -22.55 59.80
C ALA A 1 22.71 -21.74 59.72
N PRO A 2 22.05 -21.72 58.54
CA PRO A 2 21.19 -20.64 58.09
C PRO A 2 19.70 -20.89 58.43
N ASP A 3 18.87 -19.86 58.34
CA ASP A 3 17.65 -19.98 57.54
C ASP A 3 17.18 -18.60 57.06
N GLU A 4 17.41 -18.37 55.77
CA GLU A 4 16.83 -17.30 54.97
C GLU A 4 15.40 -17.70 54.62
N ASN A 5 14.40 -16.87 54.95
CA ASN A 5 13.13 -16.93 54.22
C ASN A 5 12.72 -15.52 53.82
N LEU A 6 13.27 -15.16 52.67
CA LEU A 6 12.79 -14.14 51.74
C LEU A 6 11.44 -14.58 51.18
N ASP A 7 10.39 -13.79 51.38
CA ASP A 7 9.26 -13.75 50.45
C ASP A 7 9.36 -12.44 49.65
N PRO A 8 9.49 -12.53 48.33
CA PRO A 8 8.81 -11.58 47.48
C PRO A 8 7.88 -12.32 46.51
N SER A 9 6.61 -11.92 46.57
CA SER A 9 5.55 -12.31 45.64
C SER A 9 5.98 -12.12 44.17
N PRO A 10 5.52 -12.98 43.25
CA PRO A 10 5.85 -12.86 41.83
C PRO A 10 5.09 -11.70 41.20
N ASN A 11 5.83 -10.69 40.73
CA ASN A 11 5.29 -9.62 39.89
C ASN A 11 4.93 -10.18 38.50
N PRO A 12 3.66 -10.19 38.06
CA PRO A 12 3.30 -10.66 36.74
C PRO A 12 3.34 -9.47 35.77
N ASN A 13 4.47 -9.26 35.09
CA ASN A 13 4.53 -8.35 33.96
C ASN A 13 4.57 -9.15 32.65
N PRO A 14 3.45 -9.30 31.91
CA PRO A 14 3.50 -9.75 30.54
C PRO A 14 3.42 -8.51 29.65
N ASN A 15 4.54 -7.80 29.48
CA ASN A 15 4.64 -6.89 28.34
C ASN A 15 5.21 -7.69 27.16
N PRO A 16 4.41 -8.06 26.14
CA PRO A 16 4.90 -8.81 25.01
C PRO A 16 5.61 -7.81 24.11
N ASN A 17 6.93 -7.70 24.27
CA ASN A 17 7.77 -7.00 23.30
C ASN A 17 7.72 -7.78 21.97
N PRO A 18 7.09 -7.29 20.88
CA PRO A 18 7.15 -7.96 19.60
C PRO A 18 8.42 -7.48 18.89
N ASN A 19 9.46 -8.26 19.11
CA ASN A 19 10.55 -8.59 18.20
C ASN A 19 11.51 -7.47 17.70
N PRO A 20 12.81 -7.57 18.03
CA PRO A 20 13.87 -6.78 17.42
C PRO A 20 14.30 -7.44 16.10
N ASN A 21 13.93 -6.86 14.97
CA ASN A 21 14.70 -7.09 13.76
C ASN A 21 14.71 -5.83 12.89
N PRO A 22 15.85 -5.14 12.75
CA PRO A 22 15.97 -4.06 11.80
C PRO A 22 16.04 -4.70 10.42
N ASN A 23 14.91 -4.78 9.73
CA ASN A 23 14.96 -4.98 8.29
C ASN A 23 15.84 -3.85 7.73
N PRO A 24 16.91 -4.15 6.96
CA PRO A 24 17.74 -3.11 6.34
C PRO A 24 16.95 -2.28 5.31
N ASN A 25 15.74 -2.71 4.97
CA ASN A 25 14.79 -1.98 4.15
C ASN A 25 13.65 -1.47 5.03
N PRO A 26 13.29 -0.17 4.95
CA PRO A 26 12.12 0.34 5.67
C PRO A 26 10.89 -0.45 5.25
N THR A 27 10.22 -1.08 6.21
CA THR A 27 8.96 -1.81 5.99
C THR A 27 7.83 -0.93 6.47
N THR A 28 6.83 -0.71 5.61
CA THR A 28 5.65 0.09 5.95
C THR A 28 4.43 -0.80 6.10
N GLU A 29 3.80 -0.79 7.27
CA GLU A 29 2.50 -1.42 7.50
C GLU A 29 1.39 -0.66 6.75
N ARG A 30 0.62 -1.37 5.93
CA ARG A 30 -0.39 -0.81 5.03
C ARG A 30 -1.78 -0.94 5.66
N LEU A 31 -2.14 0.01 6.52
CA LEU A 31 -3.39 -0.04 7.30
C LEU A 31 -4.64 -0.06 6.40
N TYR A 32 -4.58 0.56 5.23
CA TYR A 32 -5.68 0.59 4.25
C TYR A 32 -6.08 -0.79 3.69
N LEU A 33 -5.21 -1.81 3.82
CA LEU A 33 -5.54 -3.19 3.47
C LEU A 33 -6.47 -3.85 4.50
N LEU A 34 -6.42 -3.39 5.75
CA LEU A 34 -7.26 -3.87 6.84
C LEU A 34 -8.59 -3.11 6.86
N ASP A 35 -8.51 -1.78 6.69
CA ASP A 35 -9.69 -0.91 6.64
C ASP A 35 -9.51 0.20 5.58
N THR A 36 -10.24 0.08 4.47
CA THR A 36 -10.26 1.06 3.38
C THR A 36 -10.84 2.41 3.80
N TYR A 37 -11.66 2.45 4.85
CA TYR A 37 -12.33 3.66 5.36
C TYR A 37 -11.62 4.26 6.59
N LEU A 38 -10.45 3.73 6.95
CA LEU A 38 -9.55 4.39 7.89
C LEU A 38 -8.83 5.53 7.16
N PHE A 39 -9.24 6.76 7.46
CA PHE A 39 -8.74 7.97 6.79
C PHE A 39 -7.63 8.69 7.56
N GLU A 40 -7.48 8.38 8.85
CA GLU A 40 -6.52 9.01 9.74
C GLU A 40 -5.78 7.96 10.58
N ALA A 41 -4.52 8.21 10.90
CA ALA A 41 -3.73 7.39 11.81
C ALA A 41 -2.49 8.14 12.29
N ASP A 42 -1.96 7.74 13.44
CA ASP A 42 -0.63 8.14 13.88
C ASP A 42 0.42 7.15 13.36
N ALA A 43 1.61 7.68 13.04
CA ALA A 43 2.74 6.91 12.53
C ALA A 43 4.07 7.50 13.03
N ALA A 44 5.16 6.77 12.81
CA ALA A 44 6.52 7.26 12.99
C ALA A 44 7.18 7.50 11.63
N ALA A 45 7.81 8.66 11.46
CA ALA A 45 8.64 8.94 10.30
C ALA A 45 9.89 8.04 10.33
N LEU A 46 10.17 7.32 9.25
CA LEU A 46 11.39 6.51 9.13
C LEU A 46 12.51 7.31 8.46
N SER A 47 12.17 8.05 7.40
CA SER A 47 13.10 8.93 6.70
C SER A 47 12.34 9.97 5.87
N VAL A 48 13.04 11.05 5.55
CA VAL A 48 12.62 12.06 4.57
C VAL A 48 13.75 12.26 3.59
N GLU A 49 13.44 12.18 2.31
CA GLU A 49 14.39 12.30 1.20
C GLU A 49 14.01 13.53 0.38
N ALA A 50 14.95 14.45 0.17
CA ALA A 50 14.78 15.54 -0.78
C ALA A 50 14.84 14.99 -2.22
N LEU A 51 13.99 15.50 -3.08
CA LEU A 51 13.88 15.09 -4.48
C LEU A 51 14.50 16.14 -5.38
N GLU A 52 15.10 15.67 -6.47
CA GLU A 52 15.52 16.57 -7.55
C GLU A 52 14.29 17.19 -8.23
N PRO A 53 14.32 18.50 -8.57
CA PRO A 53 13.20 19.17 -9.22
C PRO A 53 12.75 18.46 -10.50
N ASN A 54 11.45 18.19 -10.62
CA ASN A 54 10.87 17.55 -11.79
C ASN A 54 9.86 18.49 -12.46
N PRO A 55 10.03 18.88 -13.74
CA PRO A 55 9.07 19.74 -14.43
C PRO A 55 7.66 19.18 -14.58
N LYS A 56 7.45 17.90 -14.23
CA LYS A 56 6.15 17.20 -14.31
C LYS A 56 5.52 16.93 -12.94
N ASP A 57 6.24 17.19 -11.86
CA ASP A 57 5.80 16.90 -10.50
C ASP A 57 6.40 17.93 -9.53
N ASP A 58 5.53 18.64 -8.82
CA ASP A 58 5.93 19.70 -7.88
C ASP A 58 6.35 19.13 -6.50
N ALA A 59 6.36 17.80 -6.34
CA ALA A 59 6.84 17.16 -5.13
C ALA A 59 8.34 17.41 -4.91
N THR A 60 8.68 17.95 -3.74
CA THR A 60 10.07 18.25 -3.36
C THR A 60 10.67 17.24 -2.41
N HIS A 61 9.85 16.42 -1.75
CA HIS A 61 10.32 15.41 -0.82
C HIS A 61 9.52 14.10 -0.93
N ALA A 62 10.15 13.02 -0.50
CA ALA A 62 9.51 11.74 -0.22
C ALA A 62 9.62 11.40 1.27
N VAL A 63 8.49 11.17 1.93
CA VAL A 63 8.42 10.75 3.33
C VAL A 63 8.12 9.24 3.39
N ILE A 64 8.89 8.51 4.18
CA ILE A 64 8.69 7.07 4.44
C ILE A 64 8.29 6.89 5.90
N LEU A 65 7.29 6.04 6.15
CA LEU A 65 6.66 5.85 7.45
C LEU A 65 6.68 4.38 7.88
N ASP A 66 6.57 4.11 9.19
CA ASP A 66 6.43 2.75 9.75
C ASP A 66 5.08 2.12 9.38
N ARG A 67 4.03 2.94 9.28
CA ARG A 67 2.69 2.56 8.86
C ARG A 67 2.00 3.69 8.11
N THR A 68 1.01 3.36 7.28
CA THR A 68 0.27 4.36 6.53
C THR A 68 -1.18 3.98 6.25
N VAL A 69 -2.05 4.99 6.32
CA VAL A 69 -3.43 4.93 5.82
C VAL A 69 -3.54 5.28 4.34
N PHE A 70 -2.50 5.84 3.71
CA PHE A 70 -2.54 6.23 2.30
C PHE A 70 -2.42 5.01 1.37
N HIS A 71 -3.38 4.85 0.47
CA HIS A 71 -3.35 3.84 -0.58
C HIS A 71 -2.35 4.27 -1.66
N ALA A 72 -1.33 3.45 -1.85
CA ALA A 72 -0.36 3.66 -2.93
C ALA A 72 -1.02 3.44 -4.29
N GLN A 73 -0.56 4.13 -5.33
CA GLN A 73 -1.06 3.89 -6.69
C GLN A 73 -0.79 2.44 -7.11
N GLY A 74 -1.82 1.76 -7.60
CA GLY A 74 -1.75 0.38 -8.05
C GLY A 74 -3.10 -0.15 -8.51
N GLY A 75 -3.11 -1.20 -9.35
CA GLY A 75 -4.34 -1.88 -9.78
C GLY A 75 -5.35 -1.00 -10.53
N GLY A 76 -4.91 0.08 -11.16
CA GLY A 76 -5.77 1.07 -11.82
C GLY A 76 -6.43 2.08 -10.88
N GLN A 77 -6.24 1.96 -9.56
CA GLN A 77 -6.68 2.96 -8.60
C GLN A 77 -5.61 4.06 -8.48
N PRO A 78 -5.99 5.35 -8.61
CA PRO A 78 -5.09 6.46 -8.31
C PRO A 78 -4.59 6.42 -6.87
N ALA A 79 -3.41 6.98 -6.61
CA ALA A 79 -2.94 7.17 -5.23
C ALA A 79 -3.85 8.15 -4.48
N ASP A 80 -3.86 8.01 -3.16
CA ASP A 80 -4.48 9.03 -2.33
C ASP A 80 -3.63 10.29 -2.20
N LEU A 81 -4.32 11.34 -1.79
CA LEU A 81 -3.81 12.67 -1.49
C LEU A 81 -4.23 13.02 -0.07
N GLY A 82 -3.54 13.96 0.56
CA GLY A 82 -3.85 14.35 1.93
C GLY A 82 -2.69 15.08 2.59
N THR A 83 -2.60 15.00 3.91
CA THR A 83 -1.53 15.66 4.68
C THR A 83 -0.91 14.74 5.71
N ILE A 84 0.37 14.96 5.97
CA ILE A 84 1.09 14.44 7.13
C ILE A 84 1.48 15.65 7.98
N THR A 85 1.18 15.63 9.28
CA THR A 85 1.42 16.77 10.17
C THR A 85 2.21 16.36 11.41
N ALA A 86 3.10 17.25 11.86
CA ALA A 86 3.87 17.06 13.09
C ALA A 86 4.35 18.41 13.62
N ASP A 87 4.14 18.70 14.91
CA ASP A 87 4.57 19.93 15.59
C ASP A 87 4.31 21.24 14.81
N GLY A 88 3.14 21.32 14.14
CA GLY A 88 2.74 22.47 13.33
C GLY A 88 3.31 22.52 11.91
N ALA A 89 4.27 21.65 11.58
CA ALA A 89 4.68 21.41 10.20
C ALA A 89 3.62 20.58 9.46
N VAL A 90 3.40 20.92 8.20
CA VAL A 90 2.41 20.26 7.33
C VAL A 90 3.10 19.86 6.04
N PHE A 91 3.07 18.58 5.74
CA PHE A 91 3.51 17.99 4.48
C PHE A 91 2.28 17.65 3.63
N GLU A 92 2.17 18.24 2.45
CA GLU A 92 1.06 17.99 1.52
C GLU A 92 1.42 16.83 0.60
N VAL A 93 0.71 15.71 0.74
CA VAL A 93 0.93 14.50 -0.05
C VAL A 93 0.23 14.62 -1.40
N THR A 94 1.02 14.66 -2.46
CA THR A 94 0.56 14.75 -3.86
C THR A 94 0.65 13.41 -4.60
N GLY A 95 1.36 12.43 -4.04
CA GLY A 95 1.46 11.11 -4.62
C GLY A 95 1.96 10.06 -3.64
N VAL A 96 1.58 8.81 -3.86
CA VAL A 96 1.99 7.68 -3.00
C VAL A 96 2.35 6.48 -3.86
N ARG A 97 3.55 5.91 -3.66
CA ARG A 97 4.03 4.74 -4.41
C ARG A 97 4.64 3.71 -3.47
N SER A 98 4.45 2.44 -3.77
CA SER A 98 5.15 1.36 -3.09
C SER A 98 6.44 1.01 -3.81
N ALA A 99 7.52 0.85 -3.05
CA ALA A 99 8.82 0.38 -3.53
C ALA A 99 9.23 -0.82 -2.66
N GLY A 100 8.93 -2.03 -3.12
CA GLY A 100 9.05 -3.23 -2.30
C GLY A 100 8.10 -3.17 -1.10
N ASP A 101 8.66 -3.26 0.11
CA ASP A 101 7.91 -3.19 1.37
C ASP A 101 7.76 -1.77 1.93
N ALA A 102 8.45 -0.78 1.33
CA ALA A 102 8.32 0.62 1.70
C ALA A 102 7.18 1.31 0.95
N VAL A 103 6.57 2.31 1.58
CA VAL A 103 5.65 3.25 0.91
C VAL A 103 6.23 4.65 0.98
N HIS A 104 6.43 5.25 -0.19
CA HIS A 104 6.93 6.61 -0.37
C HIS A 104 5.75 7.56 -0.57
N HIS A 105 5.70 8.60 0.26
CA HIS A 105 4.71 9.68 0.20
C HIS A 105 5.40 10.91 -0.41
N PHE A 106 5.09 11.19 -1.66
CA PHE A 106 5.62 12.32 -2.43
C PHE A 106 4.79 13.56 -2.15
N GLY A 107 5.46 14.69 -2.00
CA GLY A 107 4.80 15.93 -1.61
C GLY A 107 5.77 17.05 -1.29
N SER A 108 5.24 18.11 -0.69
CA SER A 108 6.00 19.31 -0.35
C SER A 108 5.58 19.86 1.01
N PHE A 109 6.51 20.47 1.76
CA PHE A 109 6.21 21.11 3.03
C PHE A 109 5.56 22.48 2.82
N ARG A 110 4.51 22.78 3.58
CA ARG A 110 3.97 24.14 3.66
C ARG A 110 5.03 25.05 4.27
N GLY A 111 5.47 26.05 3.49
CA GLY A 111 6.53 26.97 3.89
C GLY A 111 7.73 26.97 2.94
N GLY A 112 7.81 26.03 2.00
CA GLY A 112 8.75 26.06 0.87
C GLY A 112 9.67 24.84 0.77
N ASP A 113 10.60 24.90 -0.17
CA ASP A 113 11.43 23.78 -0.64
C ASP A 113 12.78 23.67 0.11
N GLY A 114 12.78 24.06 1.39
CA GLY A 114 13.96 23.98 2.26
C GLY A 114 14.15 22.58 2.85
N ASP A 115 15.10 22.47 3.79
CA ASP A 115 15.32 21.22 4.53
C ASP A 115 14.04 20.75 5.23
N ALA A 116 13.88 19.42 5.31
CA ALA A 116 12.77 18.81 6.03
C ALA A 116 12.75 19.29 7.50
N PRO A 117 11.58 19.70 8.05
CA PRO A 117 11.48 20.12 9.44
C PRO A 117 11.94 19.03 10.41
N ALA A 118 12.58 19.42 11.51
CA ALA A 118 13.03 18.48 12.55
C ALA A 118 11.90 17.61 13.14
N ALA A 119 10.65 18.07 13.04
CA ALA A 119 9.44 17.34 13.40
C ALA A 119 9.22 16.06 12.56
N PHE A 120 9.94 15.90 11.44
CA PHE A 120 9.91 14.72 10.57
C PHE A 120 11.21 13.91 10.63
N ALA A 121 12.07 14.16 11.63
CA ALA A 121 13.25 13.33 11.86
C ALA A 121 12.88 11.85 12.07
N ALA A 122 13.81 10.95 11.80
CA ALA A 122 13.59 9.52 12.00
C ALA A 122 13.15 9.22 13.44
N GLY A 123 12.05 8.49 13.59
CA GLY A 123 11.39 8.16 14.85
C GLY A 123 10.38 9.20 15.35
N ALA A 124 10.25 10.35 14.70
CA ALA A 124 9.29 11.37 15.10
C ALA A 124 7.84 10.93 14.85
N ALA A 125 6.95 11.25 15.79
CA ALA A 125 5.52 10.97 15.67
C ALA A 125 4.87 11.96 14.70
N VAL A 126 4.11 11.43 13.75
CA VAL A 126 3.39 12.20 12.74
C VAL A 126 1.94 11.75 12.67
N HIS A 127 1.04 12.65 12.31
CA HIS A 127 -0.37 12.37 12.11
C HIS A 127 -0.71 12.39 10.62
N LEU A 128 -1.38 11.34 10.16
CA LEU A 128 -1.76 11.12 8.77
C LEU A 128 -3.24 11.45 8.59
N SER A 129 -3.58 12.17 7.53
CA SER A 129 -4.98 12.42 7.15
C SER A 129 -5.13 12.37 5.63
N VAL A 130 -6.01 11.51 5.15
CA VAL A 130 -6.33 11.30 3.73
C VAL A 130 -7.52 12.17 3.32
N ASP A 131 -7.53 12.66 2.07
CA ASP A 131 -8.71 13.24 1.44
C ASP A 131 -9.80 12.16 1.27
N GLU A 132 -10.69 12.07 2.27
CA GLU A 132 -11.79 11.10 2.34
C GLU A 132 -12.65 11.11 1.06
N VAL A 133 -12.99 12.28 0.54
CA VAL A 133 -13.86 12.43 -0.63
C VAL A 133 -13.22 11.76 -1.84
N LYS A 134 -11.93 12.00 -2.06
CA LYS A 134 -11.18 11.36 -3.15
C LYS A 134 -11.03 9.85 -2.92
N ARG A 135 -10.65 9.41 -1.71
CA ARG A 135 -10.51 7.99 -1.37
C ARG A 135 -11.80 7.22 -1.67
N VAL A 136 -12.94 7.72 -1.20
CA VAL A 136 -14.24 7.07 -1.42
C VAL A 136 -14.59 7.02 -2.90
N ALA A 137 -14.32 8.10 -3.66
CA ALA A 137 -14.55 8.12 -5.10
C ALA A 137 -13.66 7.09 -5.82
N HIS A 138 -12.37 7.02 -5.50
CA HIS A 138 -11.43 6.07 -6.09
C HIS A 138 -11.82 4.62 -5.80
N ALA A 139 -12.16 4.29 -4.56
CA ALA A 139 -12.58 2.93 -4.17
C ALA A 139 -13.87 2.49 -4.88
N ARG A 140 -14.83 3.41 -5.03
CA ARG A 140 -16.07 3.17 -5.81
C ARG A 140 -15.78 2.92 -7.28
N CYS A 141 -14.95 3.76 -7.91
CA CYS A 141 -14.56 3.61 -9.31
C CYS A 141 -13.82 2.30 -9.55
N HIS A 142 -12.91 1.90 -8.66
CA HIS A 142 -12.20 0.63 -8.76
C HIS A 142 -13.17 -0.57 -8.71
N SER A 143 -14.08 -0.56 -7.73
CA SER A 143 -15.11 -1.60 -7.59
C SER A 143 -16.04 -1.66 -8.81
N ALA A 144 -16.44 -0.50 -9.34
CA ALA A 144 -17.27 -0.41 -10.54
C ALA A 144 -16.54 -0.93 -11.78
N GLY A 145 -15.23 -0.68 -11.90
CA GLY A 145 -14.37 -1.24 -12.95
C GLY A 145 -14.43 -2.76 -12.97
N HIS A 146 -14.23 -3.42 -11.82
CA HIS A 146 -14.35 -4.88 -11.70
C HIS A 146 -15.74 -5.39 -12.06
N ALA A 147 -16.80 -4.70 -11.61
CA ALA A 147 -18.18 -5.07 -11.95
C ALA A 147 -18.43 -5.00 -13.45
N LEU A 148 -17.91 -3.96 -14.13
CA LEU A 148 -18.00 -3.80 -15.57
C LEU A 148 -17.20 -4.88 -16.31
N ASP A 149 -15.98 -5.18 -15.88
CA ASP A 149 -15.14 -6.23 -16.46
C ASP A 149 -15.83 -7.60 -16.40
N VAL A 150 -16.44 -7.93 -15.26
CA VAL A 150 -17.25 -9.15 -15.10
C VAL A 150 -18.46 -9.14 -16.05
N ALA A 151 -19.16 -8.02 -16.17
CA ALA A 151 -20.31 -7.91 -17.07
C ALA A 151 -19.93 -8.10 -18.54
N VAL A 152 -18.85 -7.43 -18.99
CA VAL A 152 -18.31 -7.56 -20.35
C VAL A 152 -17.87 -9.00 -20.62
N ALA A 153 -17.16 -9.63 -19.68
CA ALA A 153 -16.76 -11.03 -19.81
C ALA A 153 -17.96 -11.98 -19.93
N ARG A 154 -19.07 -11.71 -19.22
CA ARG A 154 -20.29 -12.54 -19.32
C ARG A 154 -21.05 -12.35 -20.63
N ILE A 155 -21.12 -11.12 -21.15
CA ILE A 155 -21.85 -10.81 -22.39
C ILE A 155 -21.06 -11.29 -23.61
N PHE A 156 -19.74 -11.08 -23.63
CA PHE A 156 -18.90 -11.29 -24.81
C PHE A 156 -17.95 -12.50 -24.72
N GLY A 157 -17.67 -13.02 -23.51
CA GLY A 157 -16.82 -14.20 -23.31
C GLY A 157 -17.50 -15.55 -23.61
N GLY A 158 -18.79 -15.55 -23.97
CA GLY A 158 -19.58 -16.75 -24.28
C GLY A 158 -19.48 -17.29 -25.72
N ALA A 159 -18.69 -16.67 -26.61
CA ALA A 159 -18.54 -17.13 -28.00
C ALA A 159 -17.16 -17.75 -28.25
N GLN A 160 -16.87 -18.90 -27.64
CA GLN A 160 -15.85 -19.81 -28.18
C GLN A 160 -16.40 -20.41 -29.48
N PRO A 161 -15.69 -20.34 -30.63
CA PRO A 161 -16.10 -21.06 -31.82
C PRO A 161 -16.08 -22.55 -31.50
N GLN A 162 -17.24 -23.19 -31.59
CA GLN A 162 -17.36 -24.64 -31.59
C GLN A 162 -16.41 -25.16 -32.67
N THR A 163 -15.28 -25.73 -32.26
CA THR A 163 -14.37 -26.43 -33.15
C THR A 163 -15.15 -27.61 -33.69
N ARG A 164 -15.73 -27.41 -34.87
CA ARG A 164 -16.48 -28.41 -35.60
C ARG A 164 -15.55 -29.58 -35.84
N THR A 165 -15.67 -30.62 -35.01
CA THR A 165 -14.90 -31.86 -35.12
C THR A 165 -15.11 -32.37 -36.54
N ARG A 166 -14.07 -32.25 -37.36
CA ARG A 166 -14.07 -32.76 -38.72
C ARG A 166 -14.05 -34.28 -38.59
N THR A 167 -15.23 -34.90 -38.59
CA THR A 167 -15.36 -36.35 -38.71
C THR A 167 -14.61 -36.77 -39.97
N ARG A 168 -13.43 -37.36 -39.78
CA ARG A 168 -12.60 -37.87 -40.86
C ARG A 168 -13.30 -39.13 -41.37
N ILE A 169 -14.04 -38.99 -42.48
CA ILE A 169 -14.60 -40.14 -43.19
C ILE A 169 -13.42 -41.01 -43.63
N ARG A 170 -13.34 -42.21 -43.06
CA ARG A 170 -12.32 -43.20 -43.35
C ARG A 170 -12.75 -43.91 -44.63
N THR A 171 -12.19 -43.53 -45.77
CA THR A 171 -12.36 -44.29 -47.01
C THR A 171 -11.63 -45.63 -46.87
N ARG A 172 -12.38 -46.73 -46.96
CA ARG A 172 -11.83 -48.10 -47.06
C ARG A 172 -11.28 -48.29 -48.48
N THR A 173 -9.97 -48.52 -48.59
CA THR A 173 -9.36 -49.05 -49.81
C THR A 173 -9.60 -50.57 -49.86
N PRO A 174 -10.08 -51.16 -50.97
CA PRO A 174 -10.12 -52.61 -51.10
C PRO A 174 -8.72 -53.11 -51.46
N THR A 175 -8.18 -54.02 -50.64
CA THR A 175 -7.00 -54.82 -50.97
C THR A 175 -7.40 -55.85 -52.01
N LEU A 176 -6.82 -55.75 -53.22
CA LEU A 176 -6.73 -56.86 -54.16
C LEU A 176 -5.35 -57.50 -53.95
N ASN A 177 -5.32 -58.81 -53.70
CA ASN A 177 -4.11 -59.62 -53.66
C ASN A 177 -4.20 -60.70 -54.77
N PRO A 178 -3.06 -61.27 -55.18
CA PRO A 178 -2.64 -61.48 -56.57
C PRO A 178 -3.45 -62.51 -57.37
#